data_AF-A0A8X6WM86-F1
#
_entry.id   AF-A0A8X6WM86-F1
#
_cell.length_a   1.000
_cell.length_b   1.000
_cell.length_c   1.000
_cell.angle_alpha   90.00
_cell.angle_beta   90.00
_cell.angle_gamma   90.00
#
_symmetry.space_group_name_H-M   'P 1'
#
loop_
_entity.id
_entity.type
_entity.pdbx_description
1 polymer ?
#
loop_
_entity_poly.entity_id
_entity_poly.type
_entity_poly.pdbx_seq_one_letter_code
_entity_poly.pdbx_strand_id
1 'polypeptide(L)' 'MENQLVLLKDPNTKPLDWPMGRILEVFSGSNGLVRVVNVKTSAGILKRTITKVVPLPIPDDPATEEKNI' A
#
# COMPACT_ATOMS: atom_id res chain seq x y z
N MET A 1 -6.35 2.82 -5.35
CA MET A 1 -5.12 2.59 -4.53
C MET A 1 -5.47 2.19 -3.10
N GLU A 2 -6.53 2.74 -2.49
CA GLU A 2 -7.01 2.21 -1.22
C GLU A 2 -7.33 0.71 -1.33
N ASN A 3 -7.03 -0.04 -0.28
CA ASN A 3 -7.09 -1.51 -0.18
C ASN A 3 -6.10 -2.30 -1.06
N GLN A 4 -5.24 -1.65 -1.85
CA GLN A 4 -4.23 -2.35 -2.65
C GLN A 4 -3.17 -3.00 -1.75
N LEU A 5 -2.81 -4.25 -2.08
CA LEU A 5 -1.71 -4.97 -1.43
C LEU A 5 -0.36 -4.51 -1.97
N VAL A 6 0.55 -4.24 -1.04
CA VAL A 6 1.87 -3.68 -1.33
C VAL A 6 2.93 -4.28 -0.42
N LEU A 7 4.17 -4.31 -0.89
CA LEU A 7 5.37 -4.49 -0.07
C LEU A 7 5.95 -3.13 0.30
N LEU A 8 6.53 -3.05 1.49
CA LEU A 8 7.22 -1.86 1.99
C LEU A 8 8.72 -2.08 1.96
N LYS A 9 9.43 -1.29 1.15
CA LYS A 9 10.88 -1.30 1.08
C LYS A 9 11.47 -0.79 2.39
N ASP A 10 12.08 -1.71 3.14
CA ASP A 10 12.84 -1.41 4.35
C ASP A 10 14.34 -1.60 4.05
N PRO A 11 15.20 -0.58 4.25
CA PRO A 11 16.64 -0.72 4.05
C PRO A 11 17.30 -1.64 5.09
N ASN A 12 16.65 -1.93 6.21
CA ASN A 12 17.20 -2.76 7.29
C ASN A 12 16.87 -4.24 7.13
N THR A 13 15.96 -4.59 6.23
CA THR A 13 15.58 -5.99 5.95
C THR A 13 15.83 -6.35 4.50
N LYS A 14 16.05 -7.65 4.25
CA LYS A 14 16.27 -8.15 2.89
C LYS A 14 14.95 -8.03 2.10
N PRO A 15 14.99 -7.94 0.76
CA PRO A 15 13.78 -7.81 -0.05
C PRO A 15 12.70 -8.89 0.19
N LEU A 16 13.11 -10.11 0.52
CA LEU A 16 12.19 -11.21 0.85
C LEU A 16 11.51 -11.04 2.22
N ASP A 17 12.11 -10.22 3.09
CA ASP A 17 11.64 -9.92 4.44
C ASP A 17 10.99 -8.52 4.50
N TRP A 18 10.66 -7.93 3.34
CA TRP A 18 9.96 -6.66 3.32
C TRP A 18 8.53 -6.82 3.85
N PRO A 19 8.09 -5.95 4.78
CA PRO A 19 6.74 -6.03 5.32
C PRO A 19 5.70 -5.90 4.21
N MET A 20 4.75 -6.82 4.18
CA MET A 20 3.57 -6.73 3.33
C MET A 20 2.44 -6.01 4.09
N GLY A 21 1.65 -5.24 3.37
CA GLY A 21 0.48 -4.60 3.93
C GLY A 21 -0.52 -4.13 2.88
N ARG A 22 -1.62 -3.55 3.36
CA ARG A 22 -2.65 -2.92 2.54
C ARG A 22 -2.65 -1.41 2.73
N ILE A 23 -2.77 -0.66 1.64
CA ILE A 23 -2.95 0.79 1.70
C ILE A 23 -4.30 1.09 2.34
N LEU A 24 -4.29 1.85 3.44
CA LEU A 24 -5.50 2.34 4.09
C LEU A 24 -5.91 3.72 3.60
N GLU A 25 -4.93 4.60 3.37
CA GLU A 25 -5.18 6.00 3.07
C GLU A 25 -4.06 6.56 2.19
N VAL A 26 -4.41 7.48 1.32
CA VAL A 26 -3.53 8.08 0.32
C VAL A 26 -3.47 9.59 0.52
N PHE A 27 -2.27 10.13 0.70
CA PHE A 27 -2.04 11.57 0.83
C PHE A 27 -1.44 12.14 -0.45
N SER A 28 -2.28 12.86 -1.20
CA SER A 28 -1.89 13.64 -2.36
C SER A 28 -1.38 15.03 -1.97
N GLY A 29 -0.37 15.52 -2.69
CA GLY A 29 0.08 16.90 -2.60
C GLY A 29 -0.86 17.88 -3.30
N SER A 30 -0.54 19.17 -3.21
CA SER A 30 -1.30 20.25 -3.88
C SER A 30 -1.35 20.15 -5.41
N ASN A 31 -0.46 19.36 -6.01
CA ASN A 31 -0.42 19.07 -7.44
C ASN A 31 -1.16 17.78 -7.82
N GLY A 32 -1.93 17.18 -6.91
CA GLY A 32 -2.68 15.94 -7.13
C GLY A 32 -1.83 14.66 -7.12
N LEU A 33 -0.49 14.76 -7.00
CA LEU A 33 0.38 13.59 -6.98
C LEU A 33 0.42 12.95 -5.59
N VAL A 34 0.26 11.64 -5.54
CA VAL A 34 0.42 10.85 -4.31
C VAL A 34 1.89 10.88 -3.87
N ARG A 35 2.13 11.32 -2.64
CA ARG A 35 3.50 11.37 -2.08
C ARG A 35 3.68 10.39 -0.93
N VAL A 36 2.63 10.19 -0.15
CA VAL A 36 2.67 9.39 1.09
C VAL A 36 1.40 8.56 1.20
N VAL A 37 1.51 7.37 1.76
CA VAL A 37 0.40 6.49 2.05
C VAL A 37 0.51 5.94 3.48
N ASN A 38 -0.63 5.65 4.09
CA ASN A 38 -0.71 4.83 5.29
C ASN A 38 -0.94 3.38 4.88
N VAL A 39 -0.11 2.47 5.38
CA VAL A 39 -0.20 1.04 5.06
C VAL A 39 -0.39 0.25 6.34
N LYS A 40 -1.43 -0.58 6.39
CA LYS A 40 -1.66 -1.54 7.48
C LYS A 40 -0.84 -2.79 7.22
N THR A 41 0.09 -3.04 8.11
CA THR A 41 0.89 -4.27 8.19
C THR A 41 0.46 -5.09 9.41
N SER A 42 0.99 -6.31 9.55
CA SER A 42 0.78 -7.13 10.76
C SER A 42 1.28 -6.46 12.05
N ALA A 43 2.33 -5.63 11.94
CA ALA A 43 2.90 -4.90 13.07
C ALA A 43 2.15 -3.60 13.43
N GLY A 44 1.20 -3.17 12.59
CA GLY A 44 0.48 -1.91 12.75
C GLY A 44 0.46 -1.05 11.49
N ILE A 45 0.11 0.22 11.66
CA ILE A 45 -0.01 1.18 10.55
C ILE A 45 1.31 1.92 10.38
N LEU A 46 1.87 1.88 9.17
CA LEU A 46 3.10 2.54 8.80
C LEU A 46 2.84 3.63 7.76
N LYS A 47 3.35 4.83 8.02
CA LYS A 47 3.36 5.93 7.06
C LYS A 47 4.62 5.85 6.20
N ARG A 48 4.47 5.72 4.88
CA ARG A 48 5.58 5.54 3.93
C ARG A 48 5.39 6.39 2.67
N THR A 49 6.50 6.90 2.14
CA THR A 49 6.51 7.60 0.86
C THR A 49 6.29 6.60 -0.27
N ILE A 50 5.69 7.03 -1.39
CA ILE A 50 5.40 6.11 -2.51
C ILE A 50 6.64 5.41 -3.07
N THR A 51 7.81 6.05 -2.96
CA THR A 51 9.10 5.49 -3.39
C THR A 51 9.55 4.26 -2.61
N LYS A 52 8.93 4.02 -1.45
CA LYS A 52 9.15 2.86 -0.59
C LYS A 52 8.02 1.85 -0.67
N VAL A 53 7.04 2.06 -1.55
CA VAL A 53 5.87 1.19 -1.71
C VAL A 53 6.02 0.45 -3.04
N VAL A 54 5.89 -0.87 -3.00
CA VAL A 54 5.98 -1.73 -4.18
C VAL A 54 4.64 -2.46 -4.33
N PRO A 55 3.79 -2.07 -5.29
CA PRO A 55 2.54 -2.78 -5.57
C PRO A 55 2.78 -4.23 -5.95
N LEU A 56 1.96 -5.14 -5.43
CA LEU A 56 2.00 -6.54 -5.88
C LEU A 56 1.33 -6.67 -7.25
N PRO A 57 1.84 -7.55 -8.15
CA PRO A 57 1.24 -7.82 -9.44
C PRO A 57 0.05 -8.78 -9.29
N ILE A 58 -0.90 -8.42 -8.44
CA ILE A 58 -2.18 -9.11 -8.32
C ILE A 58 -3.18 -8.43 -9.24
N PRO A 59 -3.98 -9.19 -10.02
CA PRO A 59 -5.12 -8.63 -10.72
C PRO A 59 -6.04 -7.97 -9.69
N ASP A 60 -6.63 -6.84 -10.04
CA ASP A 60 -7.78 -6.34 -9.30
C ASP A 60 -8.86 -7.41 -9.40
N ASP A 61 -9.13 -8.07 -8.28
CA ASP A 61 -10.03 -9.23 -8.22
C ASP A 61 -11.46 -8.74 -8.52
N PRO A 62 -12.07 -9.09 -9.68
CA PRO A 62 -13.38 -8.57 -10.07
C PRO A 62 -14.51 -9.01 -9.12
N ALA A 63 -14.24 -9.92 -8.18
CA ALA A 63 -15.17 -10.37 -7.15
C ALA A 63 -15.31 -9.42 -5.94
N THR A 64 -14.57 -8.31 -5.87
CA THR A 64 -14.65 -7.36 -4.74
C THR A 64 -15.75 -6.31 -4.90
N GLU A 65 -16.52 -6.36 -6.00
CA GLU A 65 -17.60 -5.41 -6.33
C GLU A 65 -19.02 -5.93 -5.99
N GLU A 66 -19.15 -6.81 -5.01
CA GLU A 66 -20.45 -7.19 -4.44
C GLU A 66 -20.52 -6.79 -2.96
N LYS A 67 -20.97 -5.55 -2.70
CA LYS A 67 -21.71 -5.11 -1.49
C LYS A 67 -21.99 -3.60 -1.54
N ASN A 68 -22.72 -3.15 -2.55
CA ASN A 68 -23.49 -1.90 -2.49
C ASN A 68 -24.66 -1.97 -3.47
N ILE A 69 -25.71 -2.70 -3.08
CA ILE A 69 -27.10 -2.50 -3.51
C ILE A 69 -27.90 -2.23 -2.23
#